data_AF-A0A183KLZ9-F1
#
_entry.id   AF-A0A183KLZ9-F1
#
_cell.length_a   1.000
_cell.length_b   1.000
_cell.length_c   1.000
_cell.angle_alpha   90.00
_cell.angle_beta   90.00
_cell.angle_gamma   90.00
#
_symmetry.space_group_name_H-M   'P 1'
#
loop_
_entity.id
_entity.type
_entity.pdbx_description
1 polymer ?
#
loop_
_entity_poly.entity_id
_entity_poly.type
_entity_poly.pdbx_seq_one_letter_code
_entity_poly.pdbx_strand_id
1 'polypeptide(L)'
;MRDERGEPRTMREPATNEPILTDSLGYRIPDESVLSNVTRIWKSAKTTVYRHLTAIKTPMMLKMAKEYFNCHELDGVELDNNDQVYARGHLEKRLIDNELMTPLLSSRSYISKITLGFFEDTGWYRVDYSKANPMGYGKHLGCNFVMKSCYEYMQIQRERRQSFYPYCDQISFSNTLCLKHENAYGFCDLKQYYSPLPLEFQYFDNPRLGAADRYRDYCPAYVVK
;
A
#
# COMPACT_ATOMS: atom_id res chain seq x y z
N MET A 1 -11.10 14.39 9.53
CA MET A 1 -9.71 14.69 9.91
C MET A 1 -9.60 16.12 10.37
N ARG A 2 -8.65 16.41 11.25
CA ARG A 2 -8.45 17.74 11.84
C ARG A 2 -7.05 18.25 11.51
N ASP A 3 -6.91 19.57 11.42
CA ASP A 3 -5.61 20.21 11.28
C ASP A 3 -4.89 20.31 12.63
N GLU A 4 -3.70 20.92 12.63
CA GLU A 4 -2.86 21.06 13.83
C GLU A 4 -3.49 21.98 14.89
N ARG A 5 -4.50 22.77 14.52
CA ARG A 5 -5.30 23.62 15.43
C ARG A 5 -6.53 22.89 15.96
N GLY A 6 -6.79 21.68 15.47
CA GLY A 6 -7.97 20.90 15.80
C GLY A 6 -9.19 21.25 14.93
N GLU A 7 -9.05 22.08 13.89
CA GLU A 7 -10.17 22.43 13.01
C GLU A 7 -10.43 21.34 11.96
N PRO A 8 -11.69 21.08 11.57
CA PRO A 8 -11.99 20.10 10.53
C PRO A 8 -11.30 20.43 9.20
N ARG A 9 -10.54 19.49 8.64
CA ARG A 9 -9.89 19.65 7.32
C ARG A 9 -10.89 19.75 6.17
N THR A 10 -12.01 19.04 6.26
CA THR A 10 -13.15 19.23 5.36
C THR A 10 -14.13 20.19 6.00
N MET A 11 -14.44 21.27 5.29
CA MET A 11 -15.40 22.28 5.73
C MET A 11 -16.74 21.63 6.12
N ARG A 12 -17.35 22.17 7.18
CA ARG A 12 -18.57 21.64 7.78
C ARG A 12 -19.74 22.59 7.53
N GLU A 13 -20.92 22.03 7.26
CA GLU A 13 -22.18 22.76 7.20
C GLU A 13 -22.52 23.31 8.59
N PRO A 14 -22.67 24.64 8.81
CA PRO A 14 -22.87 25.20 10.14
C PRO A 14 -24.08 24.65 10.90
N ALA A 15 -25.16 24.30 10.20
CA ALA A 15 -26.39 23.81 10.82
C ALA A 15 -26.29 22.35 11.30
N THR A 16 -25.60 21.48 10.57
CA THR A 16 -25.56 20.02 10.83
C THR A 16 -24.21 19.53 11.32
N ASN A 17 -23.15 20.34 11.16
CA ASN A 17 -21.75 19.96 11.39
C ASN A 17 -21.28 18.76 10.52
N GLU A 18 -21.97 18.50 9.41
CA GLU A 18 -21.59 17.45 8.45
C GLU A 18 -20.61 17.99 7.40
N PRO A 19 -19.75 17.15 6.77
CA PRO A 19 -18.87 17.60 5.69
C PRO A 19 -19.65 18.16 4.51
N ILE A 20 -19.29 19.34 4.00
CA ILE A 20 -20.04 19.96 2.89
C ILE A 20 -19.85 19.25 1.54
N LEU A 21 -18.71 18.57 1.36
CA LEU A 21 -18.35 17.96 0.08
C LEU A 21 -19.04 16.61 -0.10
N THR A 22 -19.63 16.42 -1.27
CA THR A 22 -20.24 15.15 -1.70
C THR A 22 -19.79 14.77 -3.10
N ASP A 23 -19.75 13.47 -3.38
CA ASP A 23 -19.63 12.98 -4.76
C ASP A 23 -20.95 13.09 -5.53
N SER A 24 -20.96 12.67 -6.80
CA SER A 24 -22.14 12.70 -7.67
C SER A 24 -23.29 11.79 -7.21
N LEU A 25 -23.02 10.87 -6.27
CA LEU A 25 -24.00 9.97 -5.68
C LEU A 25 -24.49 10.48 -4.30
N GLY A 26 -23.99 11.62 -3.84
CA GLY A 26 -24.36 12.23 -2.57
C GLY A 26 -23.58 11.70 -1.35
N TYR A 27 -22.57 10.86 -1.55
CA TYR A 27 -21.73 10.39 -0.45
C TYR A 27 -20.75 11.48 -0.02
N ARG A 28 -20.59 11.65 1.30
CA ARG A 28 -19.63 12.61 1.87
C ARG A 28 -18.20 12.23 1.49
N ILE A 29 -17.45 13.18 0.92
CA ILE A 29 -16.05 12.98 0.54
C ILE A 29 -15.11 13.88 1.33
N PRO A 30 -13.86 13.45 1.58
CA PRO A 30 -12.84 14.32 2.15
C PRO A 30 -12.46 15.46 1.22
N ASP A 31 -11.86 16.50 1.80
CA ASP A 31 -11.32 17.64 1.06
C ASP A 31 -10.01 17.28 0.37
N GLU A 32 -9.63 18.05 -0.65
CA GLU A 32 -8.35 17.87 -1.37
C GLU A 32 -7.13 18.09 -0.47
N SER A 33 -7.27 18.68 0.71
CA SER A 33 -6.21 18.72 1.74
C SER A 33 -5.96 17.37 2.40
N VAL A 34 -6.91 16.44 2.33
CA VAL A 34 -6.82 15.09 2.93
C VAL A 34 -6.46 14.04 1.88
N LEU A 35 -7.18 14.03 0.77
CA LEU A 35 -6.97 13.09 -0.33
C LEU A 35 -6.27 13.77 -1.50
N SER A 36 -5.44 13.01 -2.20
CA SER A 36 -4.85 13.41 -3.48
C SER A 36 -5.03 12.32 -4.51
N ASN A 37 -5.30 12.74 -5.74
CA ASN A 37 -5.16 11.88 -6.91
C ASN A 37 -3.69 11.87 -7.33
N VAL A 38 -3.06 10.70 -7.25
CA VAL A 38 -1.67 10.50 -7.65
C VAL A 38 -1.63 9.64 -8.90
N THR A 39 -0.75 9.98 -9.83
CA THR A 39 -0.56 9.20 -11.05
C THR A 39 0.78 8.49 -10.98
N ARG A 40 0.77 7.16 -11.20
CA ARG A 40 1.98 6.33 -11.28
C ARG A 40 2.16 5.80 -12.68
N ILE A 41 3.40 5.84 -13.17
CA ILE A 41 3.78 5.07 -14.36
C ILE A 41 3.92 3.61 -13.89
N TRP A 42 3.15 2.72 -14.49
CA TRP A 42 3.05 1.33 -14.07
C TRP A 42 3.52 0.41 -15.19
N LYS A 43 4.71 -0.15 -15.01
CA LYS A 43 5.34 -1.03 -16.00
C LYS A 43 5.12 -2.50 -15.65
N SER A 44 4.67 -3.30 -16.60
CA SER A 44 4.65 -4.76 -16.50
C SER A 44 5.61 -5.37 -17.53
N ALA A 45 5.66 -6.70 -17.62
CA ALA A 45 6.42 -7.37 -18.68
C ALA A 45 5.78 -7.18 -20.07
N LYS A 46 4.51 -6.75 -20.15
CA LYS A 46 3.75 -6.63 -21.41
C LYS A 46 3.36 -5.22 -21.81
N THR A 47 3.20 -4.31 -20.85
CA THR A 47 2.73 -2.95 -21.13
C THR A 47 3.29 -1.94 -20.14
N THR A 48 3.13 -0.66 -20.47
CA THR A 48 3.28 0.44 -19.52
C THR A 48 2.01 1.26 -19.56
N VAL A 49 1.39 1.47 -18.40
CA VAL A 49 0.13 2.21 -18.26
C VAL A 49 0.29 3.33 -17.22
N TYR A 50 -0.62 4.29 -17.24
CA TYR A 50 -0.76 5.28 -16.17
C TYR A 50 -1.85 4.81 -15.21
N ARG A 51 -1.49 4.56 -13.94
CA ARG A 51 -2.47 4.27 -12.89
C ARG A 51 -2.82 5.56 -12.16
N HIS A 52 -4.10 5.87 -12.12
CA HIS A 52 -4.65 6.96 -11.30
C HIS A 52 -5.13 6.38 -9.97
N LEU A 53 -4.50 6.79 -8.89
CA LEU A 53 -4.70 6.25 -7.55
C LEU A 53 -5.19 7.35 -6.62
N THR A 54 -5.94 6.96 -5.60
CA THR A 54 -6.25 7.83 -4.47
C THR A 54 -5.24 7.58 -3.36
N ALA A 55 -4.71 8.64 -2.78
CA ALA A 55 -3.78 8.56 -1.66
C ALA A 55 -4.16 9.54 -0.55
N ILE A 56 -3.89 9.17 0.71
CA ILE A 56 -4.01 10.07 1.86
C ILE A 56 -2.69 10.84 2.01
N LYS A 57 -2.77 12.16 2.14
CA LYS A 57 -1.59 13.03 2.25
C LYS A 57 -1.59 13.89 3.52
N THR A 58 -2.28 13.45 4.57
CA THR A 58 -2.28 14.18 5.83
C THR A 58 -0.88 14.18 6.46
N PRO A 59 -0.53 15.25 7.19
CA PRO A 59 0.87 15.57 7.48
C PRO A 59 1.59 14.48 8.29
N MET A 60 0.98 13.95 9.35
CA MET A 60 1.65 12.99 10.21
C MET A 60 1.72 11.61 9.56
N MET A 61 0.63 11.15 8.96
CA MET A 61 0.61 9.89 8.21
C MET A 61 1.67 9.89 7.09
N LEU A 62 1.73 10.97 6.30
CA LEU A 62 2.68 11.10 5.21
C LEU A 62 4.12 11.16 5.73
N LYS A 63 4.37 11.90 6.82
CA LYS A 63 5.68 11.94 7.47
C LYS A 63 6.14 10.54 7.90
N MET A 64 5.28 9.80 8.59
CA MET A 64 5.58 8.43 9.04
C MET A 64 5.82 7.48 7.86
N ALA A 65 5.08 7.62 6.76
CA ALA A 65 5.31 6.83 5.56
C ALA A 65 6.64 7.16 4.87
N LYS A 66 7.01 8.45 4.75
CA LYS A 66 8.30 8.89 4.20
C LYS A 66 9.46 8.28 4.99
N GLU A 67 9.39 8.34 6.31
CA GLU A 67 10.38 7.74 7.21
C GLU A 67 10.40 6.21 7.06
N TYR A 68 9.23 5.56 7.08
CA TYR A 68 9.11 4.10 7.00
C TYR A 68 9.72 3.53 5.72
N PHE A 69 9.37 4.09 4.56
CA PHE A 69 9.86 3.62 3.27
C PHE A 69 11.24 4.16 2.92
N ASN A 70 11.75 5.17 3.64
CA ASN A 70 12.92 5.96 3.23
C ASN A 70 12.73 6.60 1.85
N CYS A 71 11.59 7.28 1.66
CA CYS A 71 11.26 7.96 0.41
C CYS A 71 10.78 9.39 0.67
N HIS A 72 11.66 10.38 0.51
CA HIS A 72 11.33 11.79 0.76
C HIS A 72 10.37 12.40 -0.29
N GLU A 73 10.37 11.84 -1.50
CA GLU A 73 9.55 12.28 -2.64
C GLU A 73 8.10 11.78 -2.56
N LEU A 74 7.76 10.95 -1.57
CA LEU A 74 6.41 10.40 -1.44
C LEU A 74 5.38 11.53 -1.33
N ASP A 75 4.34 11.46 -2.15
CA ASP A 75 3.30 12.49 -2.32
C ASP A 75 1.95 12.07 -1.69
N GLY A 76 1.87 10.85 -1.14
CA GLY A 76 0.71 10.33 -0.42
C GLY A 76 0.88 8.85 -0.08
N VAL A 77 0.06 8.35 0.85
CA VAL A 77 -0.06 6.91 1.14
C VAL A 77 -1.21 6.34 0.33
N GLU A 78 -0.89 5.44 -0.60
CA GLU A 78 -1.83 4.85 -1.56
C GLU A 78 -2.94 4.04 -0.83
N LEU A 79 -4.18 4.25 -1.26
CA LEU A 79 -5.33 3.45 -0.86
C LEU A 79 -5.49 2.27 -1.82
N ASP A 80 -5.95 1.14 -1.29
CA ASP A 80 -6.27 -0.03 -2.10
C ASP A 80 -7.34 0.31 -3.14
N ASN A 81 -7.15 -0.22 -4.35
CA ASN A 81 -8.00 0.01 -5.52
C ASN A 81 -8.50 -1.29 -6.17
N ASN A 82 -8.31 -2.44 -5.52
CA ASN A 82 -8.61 -3.75 -6.09
C ASN A 82 -10.11 -4.08 -6.10
N ASP A 83 -10.89 -3.40 -5.28
CA ASP A 83 -12.35 -3.61 -5.20
C ASP A 83 -13.07 -2.26 -5.19
N GLN A 84 -13.84 -1.93 -6.22
CA GLN A 84 -14.54 -0.64 -6.31
C GLN A 84 -15.55 -0.39 -5.18
N VAL A 85 -16.03 -1.44 -4.50
CA VAL A 85 -17.01 -1.33 -3.40
C VAL A 85 -16.34 -0.95 -2.07
N TYR A 86 -15.08 -1.38 -1.87
CA TYR A 86 -14.29 -1.11 -0.66
C TYR A 86 -13.07 -0.22 -0.90
N ALA A 87 -12.83 0.16 -2.17
CA ALA A 87 -11.78 1.06 -2.60
C ALA A 87 -11.97 2.37 -1.85
N ARG A 88 -10.89 2.82 -1.20
CA ARG A 88 -10.78 4.01 -0.35
C ARG A 88 -10.99 3.81 1.16
N GLY A 89 -11.25 2.59 1.64
CA GLY A 89 -11.29 2.29 3.09
C GLY A 89 -9.97 1.74 3.67
N HIS A 90 -9.11 1.19 2.81
CA HIS A 90 -7.92 0.45 3.21
C HIS A 90 -6.66 0.98 2.51
N LEU A 91 -5.51 0.74 3.13
CA LEU A 91 -4.19 1.05 2.58
C LEU A 91 -3.75 -0.03 1.59
N GLU A 92 -2.94 0.39 0.60
CA GLU A 92 -2.41 -0.47 -0.45
C GLU A 92 -1.56 -1.61 0.11
N LYS A 93 -2.09 -2.85 0.06
CA LYS A 93 -1.46 -4.03 0.67
C LYS A 93 -0.12 -4.36 0.01
N ARG A 94 0.06 -4.06 -1.29
CA ARG A 94 1.35 -4.22 -1.98
C ARG A 94 2.53 -3.57 -1.23
N LEU A 95 2.27 -2.46 -0.53
CA LEU A 95 3.30 -1.65 0.11
C LEU A 95 3.60 -2.04 1.57
N ILE A 96 2.59 -2.50 2.30
CA ILE A 96 2.68 -2.68 3.77
C ILE A 96 2.21 -4.06 4.26
N ASP A 97 1.75 -4.92 3.37
CA ASP A 97 1.32 -6.30 3.59
C ASP A 97 0.45 -6.55 4.84
N ASN A 98 1.03 -7.00 5.96
CA ASN A 98 0.31 -7.41 7.17
C ASN A 98 -0.06 -6.24 8.10
N GLU A 99 -0.29 -5.06 7.53
CA GLU A 99 -0.70 -3.88 8.28
C GLU A 99 -2.22 -3.91 8.57
N LEU A 100 -2.61 -3.43 9.75
CA LEU A 100 -3.99 -3.43 10.26
C LEU A 100 -5.01 -2.86 9.28
N MET A 101 -4.64 -1.82 8.53
CA MET A 101 -5.55 -1.09 7.66
C MET A 101 -5.54 -1.60 6.22
N THR A 102 -5.00 -2.79 5.94
CA THR A 102 -5.06 -3.43 4.60
C THR A 102 -6.38 -4.21 4.41
N PRO A 103 -6.86 -4.42 3.17
CA PRO A 103 -8.18 -4.99 2.90
C PRO A 103 -8.34 -6.47 3.28
N LEU A 104 -7.26 -7.18 3.58
CA LEU A 104 -7.29 -8.59 3.95
C LEU A 104 -6.42 -8.83 5.19
N LEU A 105 -7.09 -9.24 6.28
CA LEU A 105 -6.44 -9.68 7.50
C LEU A 105 -5.57 -10.89 7.22
N SER A 106 -4.33 -10.82 7.67
CA SER A 106 -3.39 -11.93 7.68
C SER A 106 -3.34 -12.58 9.07
N SER A 107 -2.59 -13.67 9.20
CA SER A 107 -2.41 -14.37 10.49
C SER A 107 -1.75 -13.49 11.56
N ARG A 108 -1.03 -12.44 11.15
CA ARG A 108 -0.54 -11.36 12.00
C ARG A 108 -0.99 -10.02 11.43
N SER A 109 -1.28 -9.07 12.31
CA SER A 109 -1.67 -7.72 11.96
C SER A 109 -0.84 -6.72 12.76
N TYR A 110 -0.29 -5.71 12.08
CA TYR A 110 0.57 -4.70 12.65
C TYR A 110 -0.10 -3.35 12.69
N ILE A 111 -0.01 -2.69 13.85
CA ILE A 111 -0.30 -1.27 14.00
C ILE A 111 1.01 -0.53 13.72
N SER A 112 1.17 -0.06 12.48
CA SER A 112 2.37 0.65 12.05
C SER A 112 2.37 2.11 12.53
N LYS A 113 3.55 2.75 12.48
CA LYS A 113 3.63 4.21 12.65
C LYS A 113 2.80 4.98 11.61
N ILE A 114 2.56 4.40 10.43
CA ILE A 114 1.74 5.01 9.38
C ILE A 114 0.28 5.11 9.84
N THR A 115 -0.29 4.00 10.33
CA THR A 115 -1.65 3.97 10.89
C THR A 115 -1.78 4.80 12.16
N LEU A 116 -0.76 4.82 13.00
CA LEU A 116 -0.70 5.73 14.14
C LEU A 116 -0.72 7.20 13.70
N GLY A 117 0.03 7.56 12.65
CA GLY A 117 -0.01 8.90 12.06
C GLY A 117 -1.38 9.26 11.47
N PHE A 118 -2.06 8.30 10.84
CA PHE A 118 -3.44 8.47 10.40
C PHE A 118 -4.36 8.80 11.59
N PHE A 119 -4.28 8.05 12.69
CA PHE A 119 -5.10 8.30 13.88
C PHE A 119 -4.81 9.65 14.53
N GLU A 120 -3.55 10.10 14.56
CA GLU A 120 -3.22 11.45 15.03
C GLU A 120 -3.87 12.52 14.13
N ASP A 121 -3.76 12.38 12.80
CA ASP A 121 -4.35 13.31 11.83
C ASP A 121 -5.90 13.31 11.84
N THR A 122 -6.55 12.30 12.41
CA THR A 122 -8.00 12.37 12.65
C THR A 122 -8.37 13.47 13.66
N GLY A 123 -7.46 13.77 14.60
CA GLY A 123 -7.66 14.63 15.75
C GLY A 123 -8.55 14.03 16.84
N TRP A 124 -8.84 12.72 16.78
CA TRP A 124 -9.61 12.01 17.81
C TRP A 124 -8.73 11.35 18.85
N TYR A 125 -7.46 11.12 18.53
CA TYR A 125 -6.54 10.35 19.36
C TYR A 125 -5.27 11.15 19.67
N ARG A 126 -4.73 10.93 20.88
CA ARG A 126 -3.33 11.22 21.19
C ARG A 126 -2.55 9.93 21.06
N VAL A 127 -1.49 9.95 20.28
CA VAL A 127 -0.82 8.73 19.82
C VAL A 127 0.56 8.59 20.47
N ASP A 128 0.84 7.39 20.98
CA ASP A 128 2.17 7.01 21.46
C ASP A 128 2.88 6.14 20.42
N TYR A 129 3.75 6.76 19.61
CA TYR A 129 4.51 6.07 18.57
C TYR A 129 5.49 5.02 19.09
N SER A 130 5.82 5.04 20.39
CA SER A 130 6.68 3.99 21.00
C SER A 130 5.98 2.63 21.05
N LYS A 131 4.66 2.60 20.91
CA LYS A 131 3.84 1.37 20.89
C LYS A 131 3.63 0.78 19.50
N ALA A 132 4.14 1.44 18.45
CA ALA A 132 4.03 0.93 17.09
C ALA A 132 4.71 -0.44 16.97
N ASN A 133 4.08 -1.36 16.26
CA ASN A 133 4.69 -2.67 16.05
C ASN A 133 5.89 -2.57 15.08
N PRO A 134 6.90 -3.43 15.23
CA PRO A 134 8.08 -3.46 14.36
C PRO A 134 7.78 -4.17 13.04
N MET A 135 7.00 -3.52 12.16
CA MET A 135 6.74 -4.02 10.81
C MET A 135 7.98 -3.91 9.92
N GLY A 136 8.34 -4.99 9.24
CA GLY A 136 9.51 -5.04 8.35
C GLY A 136 9.21 -4.92 6.86
N TYR A 137 8.00 -5.28 6.43
CA TYR A 137 7.64 -5.35 5.01
C TYR A 137 7.64 -3.96 4.37
N GLY A 138 8.46 -3.73 3.33
CA GLY A 138 8.55 -2.42 2.69
C GLY A 138 9.49 -1.42 3.38
N LYS A 139 9.97 -1.71 4.60
CA LYS A 139 10.77 -0.77 5.39
C LYS A 139 12.10 -0.44 4.70
N HIS A 140 12.36 0.85 4.53
CA HIS A 140 13.56 1.43 3.90
C HIS A 140 13.86 0.96 2.46
N LEU A 141 12.85 0.50 1.71
CA LEU A 141 13.05 0.04 0.32
C LEU A 141 13.07 1.16 -0.73
N GLY A 142 12.83 2.40 -0.31
CA GLY A 142 12.99 3.61 -1.11
C GLY A 142 11.85 3.88 -2.10
N CYS A 143 11.95 5.01 -2.81
CA CYS A 143 10.89 5.48 -3.70
C CYS A 143 10.59 4.52 -4.87
N ASN A 144 11.60 3.79 -5.36
CA ASN A 144 11.38 2.79 -6.42
C ASN A 144 10.44 1.67 -5.97
N PHE A 145 10.48 1.26 -4.69
CA PHE A 145 9.56 0.25 -4.18
C PHE A 145 8.13 0.79 -4.09
N VAL A 146 8.00 2.03 -3.60
CA VAL A 146 6.69 2.62 -3.30
C VAL A 146 5.97 3.05 -4.57
N MET A 147 6.68 3.77 -5.45
CA MET A 147 6.07 4.52 -6.56
C MET A 147 6.07 3.77 -7.90
N LYS A 148 6.75 2.62 -7.99
CA LYS A 148 6.79 1.81 -9.21
C LYS A 148 6.09 0.48 -9.00
N SER A 149 5.79 -0.21 -10.09
CA SER A 149 5.31 -1.58 -10.02
C SER A 149 6.38 -2.50 -9.41
N CYS A 150 5.94 -3.63 -8.82
CA CYS A 150 6.88 -4.64 -8.33
C CYS A 150 7.78 -5.17 -9.45
N TYR A 151 7.26 -5.32 -10.67
CA TYR A 151 8.06 -5.71 -11.82
C TYR A 151 9.22 -4.74 -12.07
N GLU A 152 8.93 -3.43 -12.17
CA GLU A 152 9.97 -2.44 -12.43
C GLU A 152 10.97 -2.36 -11.28
N TYR A 153 10.50 -2.39 -10.03
CA TYR A 153 11.37 -2.48 -8.86
C TYR A 153 12.29 -3.71 -8.93
N MET A 154 11.75 -4.89 -9.25
CA MET A 154 12.54 -6.12 -9.39
C MET A 154 13.58 -6.00 -10.51
N GLN A 155 13.26 -5.38 -11.64
CA GLN A 155 14.23 -5.13 -12.71
C GLN A 155 15.36 -4.22 -12.24
N ILE A 156 15.02 -3.08 -11.62
CA ILE A 156 16.02 -2.12 -11.09
C ILE A 156 16.97 -2.80 -10.10
N GLN A 157 16.44 -3.63 -9.19
CA GLN A 157 17.27 -4.32 -8.21
C GLN A 157 18.14 -5.40 -8.87
N ARG A 158 17.64 -6.13 -9.88
CA ARG A 158 18.47 -7.09 -10.65
C ARG A 158 19.62 -6.38 -11.37
N GLU A 159 19.37 -5.26 -12.03
CA GLU A 159 20.39 -4.45 -12.69
C GLU A 159 21.47 -3.99 -11.70
N ARG A 160 21.06 -3.63 -10.48
CA ARG A 160 21.96 -3.24 -9.38
C ARG A 160 22.61 -4.42 -8.65
N ARG A 161 22.30 -5.66 -9.03
CA ARG A 161 22.73 -6.88 -8.32
C ARG A 161 22.34 -6.87 -6.83
N GLN A 162 21.20 -6.27 -6.51
CA GLN A 162 20.62 -6.19 -5.18
C GLN A 162 19.43 -7.14 -5.03
N SER A 163 19.10 -7.46 -3.78
CA SER A 163 17.90 -8.24 -3.49
C SER A 163 16.65 -7.41 -3.76
N PHE A 164 15.67 -7.99 -4.44
CA PHE A 164 14.33 -7.42 -4.61
C PHE A 164 13.33 -7.91 -3.54
N TYR A 165 13.82 -8.46 -2.43
CA TYR A 165 13.00 -8.77 -1.27
C TYR A 165 12.14 -7.54 -0.88
N PRO A 166 10.86 -7.70 -0.52
CA PRO A 166 10.14 -8.94 -0.20
C PRO A 166 9.56 -9.70 -1.40
N TYR A 167 9.69 -9.19 -2.62
CA TYR A 167 9.17 -9.87 -3.80
C TYR A 167 9.94 -11.16 -4.13
N CYS A 168 9.29 -12.05 -4.88
CA CYS A 168 9.84 -13.34 -5.28
C CYS A 168 9.46 -13.68 -6.74
N ASP A 169 10.27 -14.47 -7.44
CA ASP A 169 10.07 -14.84 -8.85
C ASP A 169 10.13 -16.36 -9.09
N GLN A 170 10.21 -17.16 -8.03
CA GLN A 170 10.32 -18.60 -8.11
C GLN A 170 9.04 -19.27 -7.62
N ILE A 171 8.47 -20.14 -8.45
CA ILE A 171 7.34 -20.98 -8.07
C ILE A 171 7.86 -22.03 -7.07
N SER A 172 7.57 -21.86 -5.79
CA SER A 172 7.84 -22.92 -4.82
C SER A 172 6.95 -22.80 -3.58
N PHE A 173 5.94 -23.67 -3.53
CA PHE A 173 5.14 -23.91 -2.32
C PHE A 173 5.88 -24.79 -1.30
N SER A 174 6.90 -25.54 -1.75
CA SER A 174 7.67 -26.47 -0.91
C SER A 174 8.92 -25.85 -0.28
N ASN A 175 9.45 -24.76 -0.83
CA ASN A 175 10.62 -24.06 -0.28
C ASN A 175 10.19 -23.12 0.84
N THR A 176 9.96 -23.70 2.01
CA THR A 176 9.77 -22.93 3.24
C THR A 176 11.10 -22.28 3.65
N LEU A 177 11.08 -20.97 3.94
CA LEU A 177 12.25 -20.20 4.36
C LEU A 177 11.92 -19.27 5.53
N CYS A 178 12.94 -18.83 6.26
CA CYS A 178 12.78 -17.80 7.28
C CYS A 178 12.61 -16.43 6.61
N LEU A 179 11.49 -15.75 6.88
CA LEU A 179 11.25 -14.41 6.37
C LEU A 179 12.19 -13.41 7.05
N LYS A 180 12.72 -12.44 6.29
CA LYS A 180 13.55 -11.36 6.83
C LYS A 180 12.71 -10.24 7.47
N HIS A 181 11.46 -10.07 7.02
CA HIS A 181 10.57 -9.04 7.54
C HIS A 181 9.62 -9.56 8.64
N GLU A 182 9.61 -10.86 8.91
CA GLU A 182 8.79 -11.50 9.93
C GLU A 182 9.61 -12.49 10.74
N ASN A 183 9.33 -12.61 12.03
CA ASN A 183 9.79 -13.77 12.80
C ASN A 183 8.87 -14.97 12.55
N ALA A 184 8.92 -15.50 11.32
CA ALA A 184 8.08 -16.60 10.84
C ALA A 184 8.71 -17.32 9.64
N TYR A 185 8.24 -18.54 9.41
CA TYR A 185 8.48 -19.25 8.16
C TYR A 185 7.50 -18.80 7.09
N GLY A 186 7.96 -18.81 5.85
CA GLY A 186 7.16 -18.38 4.71
C GLY A 186 7.54 -19.06 3.42
N PHE A 187 6.82 -18.71 2.37
CA PHE A 187 7.00 -19.23 1.02
C PHE A 187 6.69 -18.13 -0.01
N CYS A 188 7.10 -18.33 -1.26
CA CYS A 188 6.74 -17.40 -2.34
C CYS A 188 5.30 -17.68 -2.77
N ASP A 189 4.41 -16.69 -2.66
CA ASP A 189 2.99 -16.86 -3.00
C ASP A 189 2.69 -16.84 -4.51
N LEU A 190 3.72 -16.96 -5.35
CA LEU A 190 3.59 -17.04 -6.80
C LEU A 190 2.81 -18.29 -7.20
N LYS A 191 1.68 -18.10 -7.89
CA LYS A 191 0.85 -19.18 -8.42
C LYS A 191 0.62 -19.01 -9.92
N GLN A 192 0.12 -20.08 -10.54
CA GLN A 192 -0.35 -20.06 -11.91
C GLN A 192 -1.88 -20.03 -11.94
N TYR A 193 -2.45 -19.03 -12.62
CA TYR A 193 -3.87 -18.87 -12.89
C TYR A 193 -4.31 -19.74 -14.08
N TYR A 194 -5.62 -19.99 -14.19
CA TYR A 194 -6.20 -20.68 -15.34
C TYR A 194 -6.22 -19.79 -16.59
N SER A 195 -6.51 -18.51 -16.41
CA SER A 195 -6.55 -17.50 -17.47
C SER A 195 -5.41 -16.49 -17.33
N PRO A 196 -4.98 -15.84 -18.43
CA PRO A 196 -4.05 -14.71 -18.37
C PRO A 196 -4.54 -13.61 -17.42
N LEU A 197 -3.62 -13.00 -16.67
CA LEU A 197 -3.90 -11.81 -15.85
C LEU A 197 -4.12 -10.58 -16.76
N PRO A 198 -4.76 -9.50 -16.28
CA PRO A 198 -4.77 -8.22 -16.99
C PRO A 198 -3.34 -7.76 -17.34
N LEU A 199 -3.16 -7.09 -18.49
CA LEU A 199 -1.83 -6.74 -19.03
C LEU A 199 -0.94 -5.99 -18.03
N GLU A 200 -1.54 -5.10 -17.23
CA GLU A 200 -0.84 -4.31 -16.21
C GLU A 200 -0.33 -5.13 -15.01
N PHE A 201 -0.84 -6.34 -14.83
CA PHE A 201 -0.48 -7.29 -13.77
C PHE A 201 0.34 -8.50 -14.28
N GLN A 202 0.69 -8.53 -15.57
CA GLN A 202 1.54 -9.57 -16.14
C GLN A 202 3.02 -9.25 -15.92
N TYR A 203 3.59 -9.74 -14.81
CA TYR A 203 4.98 -9.46 -14.41
C TYR A 203 6.01 -10.49 -14.91
N PHE A 204 5.55 -11.55 -15.56
CA PHE A 204 6.38 -12.64 -16.05
C PHE A 204 6.13 -12.90 -17.54
N ASP A 205 7.02 -13.66 -18.17
CA ASP A 205 6.84 -14.08 -19.56
C ASP A 205 5.57 -14.90 -19.75
N ASN A 206 5.31 -15.82 -18.82
CA ASN A 206 4.05 -16.55 -18.72
C ASN A 206 2.96 -15.62 -18.16
N PRO A 207 1.93 -15.29 -18.97
CA PRO A 207 0.92 -14.29 -18.61
C PRO A 207 -0.05 -14.77 -17.50
N ARG A 208 0.07 -16.03 -17.08
CA ARG A 208 -0.76 -16.64 -16.03
C ARG A 208 -0.07 -16.66 -14.66
N LEU A 209 1.14 -16.14 -14.52
CA LEU A 209 1.85 -16.10 -13.25
C LEU A 209 1.62 -14.78 -12.50
N GLY A 210 1.27 -14.87 -11.23
CA GLY A 210 1.13 -13.74 -10.30
C GLY A 210 0.95 -14.20 -8.86
N ALA A 211 0.92 -13.27 -7.91
CA ALA A 211 0.65 -13.57 -6.50
C ALA A 211 -0.67 -14.31 -6.31
N ALA A 212 -0.74 -15.12 -5.27
CA ALA A 212 -1.97 -15.74 -4.83
C ALA A 212 -2.94 -14.70 -4.25
N ASP A 213 -2.40 -13.70 -3.56
CA ASP A 213 -3.12 -12.55 -3.03
C ASP A 213 -3.24 -11.45 -4.08
N ARG A 214 -4.47 -11.25 -4.59
CA ARG A 214 -4.76 -10.22 -5.59
C ARG A 214 -4.63 -8.80 -5.04
N TYR A 215 -4.75 -8.59 -3.72
CA TYR A 215 -4.70 -7.25 -3.11
C TYR A 215 -3.30 -6.66 -3.08
N ARG A 216 -2.26 -7.44 -3.43
CA ARG A 216 -0.91 -6.92 -3.69
C ARG A 216 -0.70 -6.56 -5.15
N ASP A 217 -1.74 -6.16 -5.89
CA ASP A 217 -1.69 -5.94 -7.34
C ASP A 217 -1.13 -7.16 -8.10
N TYR A 218 -1.38 -8.37 -7.62
CA TYR A 218 -0.77 -9.62 -8.14
C TYR A 218 0.78 -9.66 -8.05
N CYS A 219 1.41 -8.79 -7.25
CA CYS A 219 2.85 -8.80 -7.03
C CYS A 219 3.26 -9.96 -6.11
N PRO A 220 4.02 -10.95 -6.60
CA PRO A 220 4.44 -12.10 -5.81
C PRO A 220 5.45 -11.72 -4.75
N ALA A 221 5.17 -12.12 -3.51
CA ALA A 221 5.97 -11.83 -2.35
C ALA A 221 6.17 -13.07 -1.48
N TYR A 222 7.22 -13.03 -0.67
CA TYR A 222 7.37 -14.01 0.40
C TYR A 222 6.35 -13.71 1.49
N VAL A 223 5.45 -14.66 1.77
CA VAL A 223 4.38 -14.55 2.77
C VAL A 223 4.52 -15.59 3.85
N VAL A 224 3.93 -15.33 5.02
CA VAL A 224 3.89 -16.27 6.14
C VAL A 224 3.14 -17.55 5.74
N LYS A 225 3.67 -18.70 6.17
CA LYS A 225 3.07 -20.03 5.96
C LYS A 225 1.90 -20.30 6.89
#